data_AF-A0A1M5MBP2-F1
#
_entry.id   AF-A0A1M5MBP2-F1
#
_cell.length_a   1.000
_cell.length_b   1.000
_cell.length_c   1.000
_cell.angle_alpha   90.00
_cell.angle_beta   90.00
_cell.angle_gamma   90.00
#
_symmetry.space_group_name_H-M   'P 1'
#
loop_
_entity.id
_entity.type
_entity.pdbx_description
1 polymer ?
#
loop_
_entity_poly.entity_id
_entity_poly.type
_entity_poly.pdbx_seq_one_letter_code
_entity_poly.pdbx_strand_id
1 'polypeptide(L)'
;MQKKQRKILYWEGSSKKDFMAFPVPVQKDMGVALFIVQLGRTPGSAKAWKGLGPGVYELAEDHWGDTFRAVYAVQSGDAVHVLHAFQKKSKSGISTPQPDVELIEKRLKAVLARYARDRR
;
A
#
# COMPACT_ATOMS: atom_id res chain seq x y z
N MET A 1 10.34 -23.87 15.23
CA MET A 1 9.68 -22.94 14.28
C MET A 1 9.76 -21.54 14.84
N GLN A 2 10.46 -20.59 14.19
CA GLN A 2 10.47 -19.21 14.67
C GLN A 2 9.08 -18.60 14.50
N LYS A 3 8.44 -18.18 15.60
CA LYS A 3 7.25 -17.33 15.54
C LYS A 3 7.68 -15.99 14.96
N LYS A 4 7.53 -15.79 13.64
CA LYS A 4 7.62 -14.45 13.06
C LYS A 4 6.44 -13.64 13.61
N GLN A 5 6.72 -12.71 14.51
CA GLN A 5 5.75 -11.74 14.97
C GLN A 5 5.20 -10.97 13.76
N ARG A 6 3.88 -10.80 13.70
CA ARG A 6 3.21 -10.03 12.63
C ARG A 6 3.81 -8.62 12.57
N LYS A 7 4.25 -8.20 11.38
CA LYS A 7 4.72 -6.82 11.15
C LYS A 7 3.62 -5.82 11.48
N ILE A 8 3.98 -4.72 12.12
CA ILE A 8 3.06 -3.61 12.36
C ILE A 8 2.67 -3.01 11.00
N LEU A 9 1.42 -2.58 10.88
CA LEU A 9 0.93 -1.87 9.70
C LEU A 9 0.61 -0.43 10.09
N TYR A 10 1.27 0.50 9.44
CA TYR A 10 1.07 1.94 9.58
C TYR A 10 0.32 2.47 8.37
N TRP A 11 -0.56 3.43 8.64
CA TRP A 11 -1.29 4.17 7.61
C TRP A 11 -0.68 5.57 7.53
N GLU A 12 -0.16 5.96 6.37
CA GLU A 12 0.44 7.28 6.19
C GLU A 12 -0.62 8.31 5.79
N GLY A 13 -0.62 9.46 6.48
CA GLY A 13 -1.53 10.57 6.19
C GLY A 13 -3.01 10.14 6.19
N SER A 14 -3.72 10.48 5.11
CA SER A 14 -5.15 10.19 4.95
C SER A 14 -5.47 8.75 4.54
N SER A 15 -4.46 7.93 4.23
CA SER A 15 -4.65 6.63 3.58
C SER A 15 -5.65 5.70 4.29
N LYS A 16 -5.70 5.70 5.63
CA LYS A 16 -6.69 4.93 6.39
C LYS A 16 -8.11 5.43 6.14
N LYS A 17 -8.31 6.74 6.19
CA LYS A 17 -9.63 7.35 5.96
C LYS A 17 -10.11 7.05 4.54
N ASP A 18 -9.22 7.18 3.56
CA ASP A 18 -9.53 6.95 2.16
C ASP A 18 -9.83 5.46 1.89
N PHE A 19 -9.07 4.54 2.50
CA PHE A 19 -9.34 3.10 2.44
C PHE A 19 -10.69 2.73 3.07
N MET A 20 -11.02 3.31 4.22
CA MET A 20 -12.30 3.06 4.89
C MET A 20 -13.52 3.59 4.12
N ALA A 21 -13.31 4.46 3.12
CA ALA A 21 -14.35 4.94 2.22
C ALA A 21 -14.62 4.00 1.03
N PHE A 22 -13.80 2.96 0.84
CA PHE A 22 -14.03 1.97 -0.21
C PHE A 22 -15.30 1.14 0.06
N PRO A 23 -15.88 0.48 -0.96
CA PRO A 23 -16.91 -0.52 -0.75
C PRO A 23 -16.46 -1.60 0.23
N VAL A 24 -17.36 -2.07 1.09
CA VAL A 24 -17.06 -3.09 2.11
C VAL A 24 -16.41 -4.36 1.52
N PRO A 25 -16.83 -4.89 0.36
CA PRO A 25 -16.15 -6.04 -0.26
C PRO A 25 -14.67 -5.75 -0.55
N VAL A 26 -14.38 -4.59 -1.15
CA VAL A 26 -13.01 -4.14 -1.47
C VAL A 26 -12.16 -4.03 -0.19
N GLN A 27 -12.72 -3.46 0.88
CA GLN A 27 -12.01 -3.37 2.17
C GLN A 27 -11.65 -4.73 2.73
N LYS A 28 -12.54 -5.73 2.62
CA LYS A 28 -12.31 -7.08 3.12
C LYS A 28 -11.19 -7.77 2.33
N ASP A 29 -11.26 -7.73 1.00
CA ASP A 29 -10.30 -8.43 0.15
C ASP A 29 -8.90 -7.80 0.26
N MET A 30 -8.81 -6.48 0.17
CA MET A 30 -7.55 -5.77 0.40
C MET A 30 -7.05 -5.91 1.84
N GLY A 31 -7.95 -5.97 2.82
CA GLY A 31 -7.61 -6.19 4.23
C GLY A 31 -6.95 -7.54 4.45
N VAL A 32 -7.45 -8.61 3.81
CA VAL A 32 -6.83 -9.94 3.81
C VAL A 32 -5.46 -9.88 3.14
N ALA A 33 -5.34 -9.21 1.99
CA ALA A 33 -4.06 -9.05 1.31
C ALA A 33 -3.02 -8.33 2.19
N LEU A 34 -3.40 -7.21 2.83
CA LEU A 34 -2.54 -6.49 3.77
C LEU A 34 -2.14 -7.36 4.97
N PHE A 35 -3.06 -8.17 5.50
CA PHE A 35 -2.75 -9.13 6.56
C PHE A 35 -1.69 -10.15 6.13
N ILE A 36 -1.77 -10.68 4.90
CA ILE A 36 -0.74 -11.57 4.33
C ILE A 36 0.62 -10.85 4.25
N VAL A 37 0.64 -9.57 3.86
CA VAL A 37 1.85 -8.75 3.86
C VAL A 37 2.43 -8.60 5.26
N GLN A 38 1.59 -8.37 6.28
CA GLN A 38 2.04 -8.28 7.66
C GLN A 38 2.66 -9.59 8.17
N LEU A 39 2.25 -10.74 7.64
CA LEU A 39 2.88 -12.04 7.92
C LEU A 39 4.22 -12.24 7.19
N GLY A 40 4.68 -11.24 6.44
CA GLY A 40 5.92 -11.30 5.67
C GLY A 40 5.81 -12.12 4.40
N ARG A 41 4.60 -12.33 3.88
CA ARG A 41 4.32 -13.00 2.61
C ARG A 41 3.86 -11.98 1.57
N THR A 42 3.94 -12.34 0.30
CA THR A 42 3.42 -11.50 -0.79
C THR A 42 2.08 -12.08 -1.26
N PRO A 43 0.96 -11.35 -1.15
CA PRO A 43 -0.32 -11.83 -1.67
C PRO A 43 -0.27 -11.88 -3.20
N GLY A 44 -1.02 -12.80 -3.81
CA GLY A 44 -1.04 -12.95 -5.28
C GLY A 44 -1.59 -11.73 -6.02
N SER A 45 -2.38 -10.90 -5.36
CA SER A 45 -2.91 -9.64 -5.90
C SER A 45 -1.91 -8.47 -5.85
N ALA A 46 -0.78 -8.61 -5.14
CA ALA A 46 0.22 -7.56 -5.07
C ALA A 46 1.08 -7.48 -6.34
N LYS A 47 1.21 -6.27 -6.88
CA LYS A 47 2.09 -5.96 -8.01
C LYS A 47 3.20 -5.02 -7.55
N ALA A 48 4.42 -5.25 -8.02
CA ALA A 48 5.52 -4.34 -7.73
C ALA A 48 5.28 -2.99 -8.41
N TRP A 49 5.44 -1.90 -7.66
CA TRP A 49 5.32 -0.55 -8.20
C TRP A 49 6.56 -0.23 -9.04
N LYS A 50 6.35 0.33 -10.24
CA LYS A 50 7.45 0.72 -11.13
C LYS A 50 7.91 2.14 -10.83
N GLY A 51 9.22 2.37 -10.80
CA GLY A 51 9.82 3.72 -10.73
C GLY A 51 10.15 4.24 -9.32
N LEU A 52 9.72 3.59 -8.23
CA LEU A 52 10.00 4.01 -6.85
C LEU A 52 11.06 3.15 -6.13
N GLY A 53 11.74 2.30 -6.88
CA GLY A 53 12.69 1.33 -6.34
C GLY A 53 12.01 0.10 -5.72
N PRO A 54 12.81 -0.84 -5.18
CA PRO A 54 12.32 -2.08 -4.62
C PRO A 54 11.53 -1.85 -3.33
N GLY A 55 10.61 -2.76 -3.01
CA GLY A 55 9.88 -2.75 -1.75
C GLY A 55 8.59 -1.93 -1.74
N VAL A 56 8.20 -1.34 -2.88
CA VAL A 56 6.91 -0.66 -3.05
C VAL A 56 6.00 -1.53 -3.92
N TYR A 57 4.75 -1.69 -3.49
CA TYR A 57 3.78 -2.56 -4.12
C TYR A 57 2.40 -1.90 -4.17
N GLU A 58 1.56 -2.35 -5.09
CA GLU A 58 0.16 -1.97 -5.19
C GLU A 58 -0.75 -3.21 -5.09
N LEU A 59 -1.88 -3.03 -4.41
CA LEU A 59 -3.06 -3.88 -4.50
C LEU A 59 -4.08 -3.18 -5.38
N ALA A 60 -4.79 -3.92 -6.23
CA ALA A 60 -5.88 -3.41 -7.05
C ALA A 60 -7.07 -4.36 -6.97
N GLU A 61 -8.26 -3.82 -6.70
CA GLU A 61 -9.51 -4.57 -6.69
C GLU A 61 -10.56 -3.81 -7.50
N ASP A 62 -11.33 -4.55 -8.30
CA ASP A 62 -12.42 -3.99 -9.11
C ASP A 62 -13.75 -4.23 -8.42
N HIS A 63 -14.59 -3.20 -8.35
CA HIS A 63 -15.94 -3.31 -7.80
C HIS A 63 -16.92 -2.43 -8.58
N TRP A 64 -17.96 -3.04 -9.13
CA TRP A 64 -19.01 -2.37 -9.92
C TRP A 64 -18.49 -1.45 -11.04
N GLY A 65 -17.40 -1.86 -11.68
CA GLY A 65 -16.79 -1.14 -12.80
C GLY A 65 -15.87 0.01 -12.38
N ASP A 66 -15.62 0.18 -11.08
CA ASP A 66 -14.59 1.05 -10.53
C ASP A 66 -13.39 0.23 -10.06
N THR A 67 -12.18 0.77 -10.20
CA THR A 67 -10.95 0.15 -9.71
C THR A 67 -10.44 0.90 -8.48
N PHE A 68 -10.22 0.17 -7.39
CA PHE A 68 -9.65 0.69 -6.15
C PHE A 68 -8.21 0.24 -6.03
N ARG A 69 -7.33 1.11 -5.55
CA ARG A 69 -5.91 0.80 -5.35
C ARG A 69 -5.45 1.16 -3.96
N ALA A 70 -4.61 0.31 -3.38
CA ALA A 70 -3.87 0.59 -2.15
C ALA A 70 -2.38 0.36 -2.40
N VAL A 71 -1.56 1.41 -2.25
CA VAL A 71 -0.11 1.38 -2.46
C VAL A 71 0.57 1.32 -1.12
N TYR A 72 1.50 0.38 -0.96
CA TYR A 72 2.21 0.15 0.30
C TYR A 72 3.70 -0.10 0.09
N ALA A 73 4.49 0.25 1.10
CA ALA A 73 5.91 -0.04 1.17
C ALA A 73 6.21 -1.06 2.27
N VAL A 74 7.13 -1.99 1.98
CA VAL A 74 7.65 -2.96 2.93
C VAL A 74 9.13 -2.70 3.10
N GLN A 75 9.53 -2.39 4.33
CA GLN A 75 10.94 -2.37 4.70
C GLN A 75 11.31 -3.71 5.36
N SER A 76 12.51 -4.21 5.05
CA SER A 76 12.99 -5.48 5.61
C SER A 76 13.18 -5.32 7.12
N GLY A 77 12.61 -6.23 7.92
CA GLY A 77 12.71 -6.20 9.38
C GLY A 77 11.72 -5.29 10.13
N ASP A 78 11.16 -4.27 9.47
CA ASP A 78 10.42 -3.22 10.18
C ASP A 78 8.89 -3.41 10.11
N ALA A 79 8.22 -2.59 9.30
CA ALA A 79 6.76 -2.49 9.24
C ALA A 79 6.27 -2.42 7.79
N VAL A 80 4.94 -2.51 7.65
CA VAL A 80 4.22 -2.26 6.40
C VAL A 80 3.65 -0.85 6.47
N HIS A 81 3.91 -0.02 5.48
CA HIS A 81 3.37 1.34 5.41
C HIS A 81 2.41 1.44 4.23
N VAL A 82 1.11 1.59 4.49
CA VAL A 82 0.16 1.94 3.44
C VAL A 82 0.32 3.43 3.15
N LEU A 83 0.84 3.73 1.96
CA LEU A 83 1.19 5.08 1.52
C LEU A 83 -0.03 5.81 1.01
N HIS A 84 -0.88 5.15 0.23
CA HIS A 84 -2.04 5.78 -0.37
C HIS A 84 -3.14 4.76 -0.68
N ALA A 85 -4.39 5.18 -0.60
CA ALA A 85 -5.54 4.40 -1.00
C ALA A 85 -6.48 5.31 -1.79
N PHE A 86 -6.84 4.94 -3.01
CA PHE A 86 -7.67 5.77 -3.89
C PHE A 86 -8.52 4.93 -4.84
N GLN A 87 -9.65 5.50 -5.24
CA GLN A 87 -10.44 5.01 -6.37
C GLN A 87 -9.89 5.65 -7.65
N LYS A 88 -9.55 4.82 -8.62
CA LYS A 88 -9.18 5.28 -9.94
C LYS A 88 -10.44 5.75 -10.69
N LYS A 89 -10.50 7.04 -11.01
CA LYS A 89 -11.68 7.66 -11.63
C LYS A 89 -11.88 7.36 -13.12
N SER A 90 -10.87 6.86 -13.83
CA SER A 90 -10.98 6.53 -15.27
C SER A 90 -10.78 5.05 -15.56
N LYS A 91 -11.67 4.48 -16.38
CA LYS A 91 -11.58 3.09 -16.85
C LYS A 91 -10.52 2.91 -17.95
N SER A 92 -10.14 3.99 -18.64
CA SER A 92 -9.33 3.96 -19.87
C SER A 92 -7.82 4.17 -19.69
N GLY A 93 -7.34 4.72 -18.58
CA GLY A 93 -5.89 4.94 -18.38
C GLY A 93 -5.21 3.79 -17.63
N ILE A 94 -4.18 3.14 -18.15
CA ILE A 94 -3.43 2.12 -17.36
C ILE A 94 -2.68 2.78 -16.19
N SER A 95 -2.19 4.00 -16.42
CA SER A 95 -1.36 4.75 -15.47
C SER A 95 -2.15 5.28 -14.27
N THR A 96 -1.48 5.32 -13.12
CA THR A 96 -1.95 6.08 -11.95
C THR A 96 -1.84 7.58 -12.27
N PRO A 97 -2.84 8.42 -11.89
CA PRO A 97 -2.76 9.87 -12.10
C PRO A 97 -1.54 10.50 -11.42
N GLN A 98 -0.94 11.50 -12.07
CA GLN A 98 0.26 12.18 -11.58
C GLN A 98 0.15 12.69 -10.12
N PRO A 99 -0.97 13.30 -9.66
CA PRO A 99 -1.08 13.74 -8.27
C PRO A 99 -1.03 12.59 -7.25
N ASP A 100 -1.54 11.41 -7.60
CA ASP A 100 -1.48 10.23 -6.73
C ASP A 100 -0.04 9.70 -6.65
N VAL A 101 0.70 9.71 -7.78
CA VAL A 101 2.12 9.33 -7.82
C VAL A 101 2.96 10.25 -6.93
N GLU A 102 2.79 11.56 -7.06
CA GLU A 102 3.51 12.55 -6.26
C GLU A 102 3.22 12.41 -4.76
N LEU A 103 1.97 12.09 -4.39
CA LEU A 103 1.59 11.86 -3.00
C LEU A 103 2.24 10.58 -2.44
N ILE A 104 2.29 9.51 -3.22
CA ILE A 104 2.96 8.25 -2.87
C ILE A 104 4.45 8.52 -2.64
N GLU A 105 5.11 9.21 -3.56
CA GLU A 105 6.54 9.58 -3.48
C GLU A 105 6.84 10.40 -2.22
N LYS A 106 6.04 11.44 -1.97
CA LYS A 106 6.18 12.30 -0.80
C LYS A 106 6.08 11.50 0.49
N ARG A 107 5.08 10.62 0.60
CA ARG A 107 4.87 9.78 1.79
C ARG A 107 5.97 8.74 1.96
N LEU A 108 6.43 8.12 0.86
CA LEU A 108 7.54 7.18 0.87
C LEU A 108 8.83 7.85 1.37
N LYS A 109 9.16 9.04 0.85
CA LYS A 109 10.34 9.80 1.31
C LYS A 109 10.27 10.12 2.80
N ALA A 110 9.09 10.47 3.32
CA ALA A 110 8.89 10.71 4.75
C ALA A 110 9.11 9.44 5.59
N VAL A 111 8.59 8.30 5.14
CA VAL A 111 8.80 6.99 5.78
C VAL A 111 10.29 6.65 5.82
N LEU A 112 10.97 6.69 4.68
CA LEU A 112 12.40 6.38 4.59
C LEU A 112 13.26 7.31 5.46
N ALA A 113 12.91 8.59 5.53
CA ALA A 113 13.61 9.56 6.37
C ALA A 113 13.42 9.30 7.89
N ARG A 114 12.32 8.68 8.32
CA ARG A 114 12.17 8.24 9.72
C ARG A 114 13.09 7.07 10.01
N TYR A 115 13.08 6.05 9.16
CA TYR A 115 13.96 4.88 9.32
C TYR A 115 15.45 5.15 9.15
N ALA A 116 15.84 6.18 8.38
CA ALA A 116 17.22 6.60 8.29
C ALA A 116 17.72 7.24 9.60
N ARG A 117 16.83 7.85 10.39
CA ARG A 117 17.14 8.41 11.71
C ARG A 117 17.21 7.33 12.78
N ASP A 118 16.30 6.36 12.73
CA ASP A 118 16.21 5.29 13.74
C ASP A 118 17.33 4.23 13.63
N ARG A 119 18.07 4.21 12.50
CA ARG A 119 19.22 3.31 12.27
C ARG A 119 20.58 3.94 12.58
N ARG A 120 20.63 5.17 13.11
CA ARG A 120 21.84 5.82 13.61
C ARG A 120 21.91 5.70 15.13
#